data_AF-Q897N6-F1
#
_entry.id   AF-Q897N6-F1
#
_cell.length_a   1.000
_cell.length_b   1.000
_cell.length_c   1.000
_cell.angle_alpha   90.00
_cell.angle_beta   90.00
_cell.angle_gamma   90.00
#
_symmetry.space_group_name_H-M   'P 1'
#
loop_
_entity.id
_entity.type
_entity.pdbx_description
1 polymer ?
#
loop_
_entity_poly.entity_id
_entity_poly.type
_entity_poly.pdbx_seq_one_letter_code
_entity_poly.pdbx_strand_id
1 'polypeptide(L)'
;MMKKILTLVLTIVMSLSNFTKIYAHDITNIKRIYGKDRYKTSVNISSNFKNGSLQNIIVASGKNFPDALAGSVLSKKLDAPIVLGGSTLEESKDCIEYINNNLNKDGTIYLLGGQSSINNSFENHMKNKGFKNIVRLGGNDRFETNMSIVNFMDVKKNTPVVIVNAFGFADALSISSVASIKGYPIIMTSDSELSLQAKDMLEKIQPKEVYIIGGHASIKDTIKDEIKSMFSSIDENKIKRLEGKDRYETSLNICKYFNLDTDNAVLANGSNFPDALSGSALASKLNSPIVLTNGNDISNQKSFIENKKYKNLYLLGGFASIGLNLEYSLKGPNNITENEKNYINSLINYCSKFYSESNTASLYILETFEDIFSHKVVSDLSSENKSEELLDNIIKGYSNLETYFKKHRENLITLRNNVYNLQSPENLVFLKENYITNIDNYIDNVDKITEVCNSYKKSLTNIRANSKINNFYDLKKELEKISTIEKTFLNINKNLEKSEQSIGKLMEDLSNIRNSME
;
A
#
# COMPACT_ATOMS: atom_id res chain seq x y z
N MET A 1 -35.12 -4.66 -45.29
CA MET A 1 -34.69 -6.05 -45.00
C MET A 1 -33.25 -6.40 -45.44
N MET A 2 -32.45 -5.46 -46.01
CA MET A 2 -31.03 -5.71 -46.34
C MET A 2 -30.00 -4.95 -45.48
N LYS A 3 -30.45 -4.13 -44.50
CA LYS A 3 -29.58 -3.52 -43.46
C LYS A 3 -29.65 -4.23 -42.09
N LYS A 4 -30.40 -5.34 -41.99
CA LYS A 4 -30.46 -6.21 -40.79
C LYS A 4 -29.79 -7.59 -41.00
N ILE A 5 -29.36 -7.89 -42.23
CA ILE A 5 -28.66 -9.14 -42.57
C ILE A 5 -27.12 -8.94 -42.53
N LEU A 6 -26.62 -7.73 -42.80
CA LEU A 6 -25.20 -7.40 -42.68
C LEU A 6 -24.73 -7.32 -41.21
N THR A 7 -25.63 -7.01 -40.28
CA THR A 7 -25.38 -7.04 -38.83
C THR A 7 -25.40 -8.45 -38.24
N LEU A 8 -26.07 -9.40 -38.92
CA LEU A 8 -26.16 -10.81 -38.54
C LEU A 8 -24.95 -11.62 -39.05
N VAL A 9 -24.36 -11.21 -40.18
CA VAL A 9 -23.12 -11.81 -40.72
C VAL A 9 -21.87 -11.32 -39.98
N LEU A 10 -21.89 -10.12 -39.40
CA LEU A 10 -20.83 -9.65 -38.49
C LEU A 10 -20.83 -10.36 -37.12
N THR A 11 -21.96 -10.93 -36.70
CA THR A 11 -22.08 -11.67 -35.42
C THR A 11 -21.67 -13.13 -35.54
N ILE A 12 -21.64 -13.69 -36.75
CA ILE A 12 -21.30 -15.12 -37.00
C ILE A 12 -19.81 -15.32 -37.29
N VAL A 13 -19.05 -14.24 -37.55
CA VAL A 13 -17.59 -14.29 -37.74
C VAL A 13 -16.82 -14.08 -36.42
N MET A 14 -17.49 -13.70 -35.33
CA MET A 14 -16.90 -13.64 -33.97
C MET A 14 -17.14 -14.91 -33.13
N SER A 15 -17.81 -15.94 -33.67
CA SER A 15 -18.15 -17.17 -32.93
C SER A 15 -17.30 -18.40 -33.30
N LEU A 16 -16.14 -18.21 -33.93
CA LEU A 16 -15.22 -19.30 -34.29
C LEU A 16 -13.76 -18.97 -33.91
N SER A 17 -13.56 -18.44 -32.70
CA SER A 17 -12.31 -18.68 -31.99
C SER A 17 -12.50 -19.93 -31.15
N ASN A 18 -11.81 -21.00 -31.54
CA ASN A 18 -11.50 -22.10 -30.62
C ASN A 18 -10.75 -21.49 -29.43
N PHE A 19 -11.48 -21.00 -28.43
CA PHE A 19 -10.97 -20.97 -27.08
C PHE A 19 -10.93 -22.44 -26.69
N THR A 20 -9.75 -23.05 -26.82
CA THR A 20 -9.43 -24.13 -25.92
C THR A 20 -9.81 -23.63 -24.53
N LYS A 21 -10.68 -24.36 -23.84
CA LYS A 21 -10.78 -24.22 -22.39
C LYS A 21 -9.38 -24.52 -21.89
N ILE A 22 -8.56 -23.48 -21.72
CA ILE A 22 -7.38 -23.56 -20.89
C ILE A 22 -7.98 -23.80 -19.52
N TYR A 23 -7.91 -25.04 -19.06
CA TYR A 23 -8.12 -25.34 -17.67
C TYR A 23 -7.16 -24.42 -16.91
N ALA A 24 -7.72 -23.40 -16.25
CA ALA A 24 -6.96 -22.60 -15.31
C ALA A 24 -6.29 -23.59 -14.36
N HIS A 25 -4.96 -23.50 -14.27
CA HIS A 25 -4.21 -24.35 -13.38
C HIS A 25 -4.70 -24.09 -11.95
N ASP A 26 -5.40 -25.05 -11.36
CA ASP A 26 -5.93 -24.92 -10.01
C ASP A 26 -4.80 -24.85 -8.97
N ILE A 27 -4.98 -23.86 -8.10
CA ILE A 27 -4.35 -23.58 -6.81
C ILE A 27 -2.90 -23.08 -6.88
N THR A 28 -2.76 -21.78 -7.13
CA THR A 28 -1.68 -21.00 -6.53
C THR A 28 -2.08 -20.66 -5.09
N ASN A 29 -1.46 -21.30 -4.11
CA ASN A 29 -1.57 -20.94 -2.70
C ASN A 29 -0.99 -19.54 -2.49
N ILE A 30 -1.86 -18.56 -2.21
CA ILE A 30 -1.47 -17.16 -2.04
C ILE A 30 -1.33 -16.83 -0.56
N LYS A 31 -0.12 -16.41 -0.16
CA LYS A 31 0.20 -15.94 1.19
C LYS A 31 0.64 -14.49 1.14
N ARG A 32 -0.16 -13.58 1.71
CA ARG A 32 0.29 -12.20 1.94
C ARG A 32 1.11 -12.10 3.22
N ILE A 33 2.22 -11.37 3.15
CA ILE A 33 3.07 -11.04 4.29
C ILE A 33 3.19 -9.52 4.37
N TYR A 34 2.65 -8.94 5.43
CA TYR A 34 2.58 -7.49 5.61
C TYR A 34 2.46 -7.12 7.09
N GLY A 35 2.70 -5.86 7.41
CA GLY A 35 2.39 -5.25 8.70
C GLY A 35 1.86 -3.83 8.53
N LYS A 36 1.66 -3.13 9.64
CA LYS A 36 1.15 -1.73 9.68
C LYS A 36 2.04 -0.73 8.90
N ASP A 37 3.33 -1.04 8.76
CA ASP A 37 4.33 -0.22 8.09
C ASP A 37 5.45 -1.11 7.53
N ARG A 38 6.43 -0.48 6.86
CA ARG A 38 7.59 -1.15 6.26
C ARG A 38 8.45 -1.93 7.26
N TYR A 39 8.54 -1.46 8.50
CA TYR A 39 9.36 -2.09 9.54
C TYR A 39 8.68 -3.38 9.99
N LYS A 40 7.37 -3.32 10.29
CA LYS A 40 6.61 -4.51 10.66
C LYS A 40 6.49 -5.51 9.52
N THR A 41 6.31 -5.05 8.27
CA THR A 41 6.35 -5.92 7.10
C THR A 41 7.69 -6.66 7.02
N SER A 42 8.83 -5.97 7.18
CA SER A 42 10.15 -6.62 7.16
C SER A 42 10.34 -7.67 8.26
N VAL A 43 9.80 -7.43 9.47
CA VAL A 43 9.81 -8.39 10.58
C VAL A 43 8.94 -9.61 10.28
N ASN A 44 7.77 -9.40 9.69
CA ASN A 44 6.87 -10.49 9.31
C ASN A 44 7.46 -11.34 8.16
N ILE A 45 8.16 -10.73 7.21
CA ILE A 45 8.95 -11.43 6.19
C ILE A 45 10.05 -12.25 6.86
N SER A 46 10.84 -11.62 7.72
CA SER A 46 11.97 -12.23 8.43
C SER A 46 11.53 -13.40 9.31
N SER A 47 10.30 -13.41 9.81
CA SER A 47 9.76 -14.52 10.61
C SER A 47 9.65 -15.84 9.83
N ASN A 48 9.77 -15.83 8.50
CA ASN A 48 9.83 -17.05 7.68
C ASN A 48 11.25 -17.68 7.64
N PHE A 49 12.24 -17.09 8.33
CA PHE A 49 13.56 -17.69 8.54
C PHE A 49 13.66 -18.52 9.82
N LYS A 50 12.62 -18.51 10.67
CA LYS A 50 12.67 -19.10 12.01
C LYS A 50 12.67 -20.63 11.98
N ASN A 51 13.86 -21.22 12.10
CA ASN A 51 14.08 -22.61 12.50
C ASN A 51 14.89 -22.63 13.81
N GLY A 52 14.34 -22.07 14.89
CA GLY A 52 15.05 -21.83 16.17
C GLY A 52 15.75 -20.47 16.23
N SER A 53 16.81 -20.36 17.05
CA SER A 53 17.60 -19.13 17.19
C SER A 53 18.51 -18.92 15.97
N LEU A 54 18.37 -17.76 15.33
CA LEU A 54 19.22 -17.34 14.20
C LEU A 54 20.65 -17.09 14.67
N GLN A 55 21.61 -17.34 13.78
CA GLN A 55 23.03 -17.02 14.00
C GLN A 55 23.40 -15.65 13.41
N ASN A 56 22.68 -15.19 12.40
CA ASN A 56 22.97 -13.97 11.68
C ASN A 56 21.67 -13.20 11.40
N ILE A 57 21.69 -11.88 11.58
CA ILE A 57 20.65 -10.97 11.09
C ILE A 57 21.31 -9.81 10.36
N ILE A 58 20.77 -9.45 9.20
CA ILE A 58 21.18 -8.27 8.45
C ILE A 58 20.20 -7.14 8.75
N VAL A 59 20.72 -5.97 9.10
CA VAL A 59 19.95 -4.75 9.34
C VAL A 59 20.24 -3.76 8.22
N ALA A 60 19.19 -3.30 7.56
CA ALA A 60 19.25 -2.29 6.52
C ALA A 60 18.36 -1.09 6.86
N SER A 61 18.63 0.07 6.26
CA SER A 61 17.76 1.24 6.45
C SER A 61 16.41 1.02 5.78
N GLY A 62 15.33 1.26 6.53
CA GLY A 62 13.99 1.34 5.96
C GLY A 62 13.70 2.69 5.30
N LYS A 63 14.59 3.68 5.42
CA LYS A 63 14.41 5.05 4.88
C LYS A 63 15.13 5.26 3.55
N ASN A 64 16.27 4.59 3.34
CA ASN A 64 17.07 4.70 2.13
C ASN A 64 17.50 3.30 1.63
N PHE A 65 17.62 3.12 0.32
CA PHE A 65 17.80 1.81 -0.32
C PHE A 65 19.23 1.40 -0.76
N PRO A 66 20.15 2.31 -1.18
CA PRO A 66 21.33 1.91 -1.93
C PRO A 66 22.23 0.92 -1.19
N ASP A 67 22.42 1.15 0.10
CA ASP A 67 23.31 0.36 0.97
C ASP A 67 22.90 -1.11 1.07
N ALA A 68 21.64 -1.42 0.75
CA ALA A 68 21.08 -2.75 0.93
C ALA A 68 20.83 -3.49 -0.40
N LEU A 69 21.07 -2.87 -1.56
CA LEU A 69 20.77 -3.47 -2.87
C LEU A 69 21.55 -4.78 -3.15
N ALA A 70 22.75 -4.93 -2.57
CA ALA A 70 23.52 -6.17 -2.61
C ALA A 70 23.26 -7.10 -1.41
N GLY A 71 22.41 -6.70 -0.47
CA GLY A 71 22.15 -7.40 0.78
C GLY A 71 21.48 -8.77 0.60
N SER A 72 20.76 -8.98 -0.50
CA SER A 72 20.12 -10.27 -0.83
C SER A 72 21.14 -11.39 -1.03
N VAL A 73 22.28 -11.10 -1.68
CA VAL A 73 23.35 -12.08 -1.91
C VAL A 73 24.04 -12.41 -0.58
N LEU A 74 24.28 -11.39 0.25
CA LEU A 74 24.80 -11.54 1.61
C LEU A 74 23.87 -12.38 2.50
N SER A 75 22.56 -12.11 2.44
CA SER A 75 21.52 -12.87 3.14
C SER A 75 21.61 -14.37 2.83
N LYS A 76 21.82 -14.75 1.57
CA LYS A 76 21.99 -16.16 1.19
C LYS A 76 23.30 -16.77 1.69
N LYS A 77 24.42 -16.04 1.63
CA LYS A 77 25.70 -16.52 2.16
C LYS A 77 25.64 -16.77 3.68
N LEU A 78 24.89 -15.95 4.41
CA LEU A 78 24.80 -16.00 5.86
C LEU A 78 23.60 -16.79 6.40
N ASP A 79 22.70 -17.26 5.52
CA ASP A 79 21.33 -17.73 5.85
C ASP A 79 20.62 -16.79 6.85
N ALA A 80 20.64 -15.50 6.53
CA ALA A 80 20.19 -14.43 7.42
C ALA A 80 19.01 -13.66 6.83
N PRO A 81 17.97 -13.31 7.61
CA PRO A 81 16.95 -12.38 7.14
C PRO A 81 17.50 -10.95 7.03
N ILE A 82 16.83 -10.13 6.23
CA ILE A 82 17.04 -8.67 6.16
C ILE A 82 15.89 -7.98 6.90
N VAL A 83 16.21 -7.32 8.01
CA VAL A 83 15.27 -6.58 8.86
C VAL A 83 15.52 -5.08 8.71
N LEU A 84 14.46 -4.28 8.62
CA LEU A 84 14.59 -2.85 8.39
C LEU A 84 14.62 -2.07 9.71
N GLY A 85 15.63 -1.21 9.88
CA GLY A 85 15.75 -0.23 10.96
C GLY A 85 15.42 1.19 10.48
N GLY A 86 14.95 2.04 11.39
CA GLY A 86 14.73 3.46 11.14
C GLY A 86 15.94 4.33 11.50
N SER A 87 15.75 5.65 11.48
CA SER A 87 16.80 6.62 11.83
C SER A 87 16.94 6.84 13.33
N THR A 88 15.98 6.36 14.12
CA THR A 88 15.97 6.44 15.60
C THR A 88 15.71 5.07 16.22
N LEU A 89 15.95 4.95 17.53
CA LEU A 89 15.61 3.73 18.29
C LEU A 89 14.10 3.44 18.27
N GLU A 90 13.27 4.48 18.33
CA GLU A 90 11.80 4.33 18.29
C GLU A 90 11.34 3.81 16.93
N GLU A 91 11.84 4.40 15.83
CA GLU A 91 11.54 3.88 14.49
C GLU A 91 12.10 2.46 14.27
N SER A 92 13.15 2.08 15.01
CA SER A 92 13.76 0.75 14.93
C SER A 92 13.17 -0.25 15.93
N LYS A 93 12.11 0.10 16.67
CA LYS A 93 11.56 -0.73 17.75
C LYS A 93 11.23 -2.15 17.31
N ASP A 94 10.52 -2.31 16.20
CA ASP A 94 10.16 -3.63 15.65
C ASP A 94 11.41 -4.44 15.25
N CYS A 95 12.44 -3.80 14.69
CA CYS A 95 13.71 -4.43 14.35
C CYS A 95 14.48 -4.90 15.60
N ILE A 96 14.60 -4.02 16.59
CA ILE A 96 15.27 -4.30 17.87
C ILE A 96 14.59 -5.46 18.59
N GLU A 97 13.26 -5.44 18.65
CA GLU A 97 12.47 -6.52 19.26
C GLU A 97 12.68 -7.85 18.53
N TYR A 98 12.65 -7.83 17.19
CA TYR A 98 12.91 -9.03 16.41
C TYR A 98 14.32 -9.59 16.65
N ILE A 99 15.35 -8.76 16.70
CA ILE A 99 16.72 -9.23 16.98
C ILE A 99 16.79 -9.84 18.39
N ASN A 100 16.23 -9.17 19.41
CA ASN A 100 16.25 -9.65 20.79
C ASN A 100 15.62 -11.04 20.95
N ASN A 101 14.52 -11.27 20.23
CA ASN A 101 13.72 -12.47 20.38
C ASN A 101 14.21 -13.64 19.51
N ASN A 102 15.02 -13.38 18.47
CA ASN A 102 15.33 -14.38 17.45
C ASN A 102 16.83 -14.58 17.18
N LEU A 103 17.71 -13.66 17.56
CA LEU A 103 19.16 -13.83 17.38
C LEU A 103 19.80 -14.43 18.63
N ASN A 104 20.65 -15.45 18.44
CA ASN A 104 21.49 -15.97 19.49
C ASN A 104 22.42 -14.85 20.05
N LYS A 105 22.71 -14.84 21.35
CA LYS A 105 23.58 -13.82 21.97
C LYS A 105 25.01 -13.85 21.42
N ASP A 106 25.47 -15.02 20.99
CA ASP A 106 26.77 -15.17 20.32
C ASP A 106 26.67 -15.00 18.78
N GLY A 107 25.46 -14.81 18.24
CA GLY A 107 25.20 -14.53 16.83
C GLY A 107 25.63 -13.11 16.42
N THR A 108 25.64 -12.86 15.11
CA THR A 108 26.15 -11.62 14.51
C THR A 108 25.05 -10.74 13.93
N ILE A 109 25.11 -9.44 14.24
CA ILE A 109 24.29 -8.40 13.61
C ILE A 109 25.14 -7.73 12.51
N TYR A 110 24.71 -7.83 11.25
CA TYR A 110 25.36 -7.17 10.12
C TYR A 110 24.62 -5.89 9.77
N LEU A 111 25.26 -4.73 9.91
CA LEU A 111 24.69 -3.43 9.57
C LEU A 111 25.11 -3.05 8.15
N LEU A 112 24.15 -2.84 7.25
CA LEU A 112 24.42 -2.35 5.90
C LEU A 112 24.36 -0.83 5.87
N GLY A 113 25.46 -0.20 5.44
CA GLY A 113 25.58 1.24 5.32
C GLY A 113 26.30 1.93 6.48
N GLY A 114 26.63 3.20 6.23
CA GLY A 114 27.29 4.06 7.20
C GLY A 114 26.38 4.47 8.37
N GLN A 115 26.91 5.34 9.23
CA GLN A 115 26.21 5.83 10.42
C GLN A 115 24.98 6.71 10.10
N SER A 116 24.93 7.28 8.89
CA SER A 116 23.76 8.01 8.38
C SER A 116 22.57 7.08 8.07
N SER A 117 22.85 5.83 7.70
CA SER A 117 21.83 4.82 7.37
C SER A 117 21.36 4.07 8.61
N ILE A 118 22.30 3.58 9.43
CA ILE A 118 22.05 2.94 10.72
C ILE A 118 22.98 3.57 11.77
N ASN A 119 22.41 4.38 12.66
CA ASN A 119 23.15 5.22 13.57
C ASN A 119 23.91 4.45 14.68
N ASN A 120 24.87 5.12 15.33
CA ASN A 120 25.62 4.53 16.44
C ASN A 120 24.75 4.27 17.67
N SER A 121 23.64 5.00 17.85
CA SER A 121 22.76 4.76 18.99
C SER A 121 22.06 3.40 18.90
N PHE A 122 21.68 2.94 17.71
CA PHE A 122 21.22 1.57 17.45
C PHE A 122 22.29 0.55 17.82
N GLU A 123 23.51 0.72 17.31
CA GLU A 123 24.62 -0.20 17.58
C GLU A 123 24.95 -0.29 19.08
N ASN A 124 25.06 0.85 19.77
CA ASN A 124 25.31 0.92 21.20
C ASN A 124 24.15 0.32 22.01
N HIS A 125 22.90 0.53 21.57
CA HIS A 125 21.73 -0.07 22.20
C HIS A 125 21.76 -1.60 22.13
N MET A 126 22.14 -2.17 20.98
CA MET A 126 22.26 -3.63 20.83
C MET A 126 23.44 -4.20 21.64
N LYS A 127 24.58 -3.50 21.72
CA LYS A 127 25.69 -3.85 22.62
C LYS A 127 25.26 -3.89 24.08
N ASN A 128 24.52 -2.87 24.54
CA ASN A 128 24.00 -2.81 25.90
C ASN A 128 22.99 -3.93 26.22
N LYS A 129 22.33 -4.49 25.19
CA LYS A 129 21.48 -5.68 25.31
C LYS A 129 22.25 -7.00 25.30
N GLY A 130 23.58 -6.96 25.26
CA GLY A 130 24.47 -8.13 25.38
C GLY A 130 24.88 -8.77 24.06
N PHE A 131 24.59 -8.17 22.90
CA PHE A 131 25.10 -8.66 21.62
C PHE A 131 26.53 -8.18 21.41
N LYS A 132 27.47 -9.12 21.28
CA LYS A 132 28.90 -8.83 21.18
C LYS A 132 29.39 -8.66 19.75
N ASN A 133 28.76 -9.37 18.81
CA ASN A 133 29.19 -9.42 17.41
C ASN A 133 28.31 -8.50 16.55
N ILE A 134 28.79 -7.28 16.29
CA ILE A 134 28.16 -6.35 15.35
C ILE A 134 29.18 -5.96 14.29
N VAL A 135 28.87 -6.25 13.04
CA VAL A 135 29.73 -6.01 11.88
C VAL A 135 29.06 -4.98 10.99
N ARG A 136 29.74 -3.86 10.72
CA ARG A 136 29.24 -2.85 9.78
C ARG A 136 29.89 -3.02 8.41
N LEU A 137 29.07 -3.19 7.38
CA LEU A 137 29.46 -3.22 5.98
C LEU A 137 28.94 -1.93 5.33
N GLY A 138 29.74 -0.87 5.37
CA GLY A 138 29.37 0.45 4.90
C GLY A 138 30.59 1.33 4.63
N GLY A 139 30.41 2.32 3.75
CA GLY A 139 31.43 3.31 3.41
C GLY A 139 30.85 4.72 3.36
N ASN A 140 31.62 5.65 2.79
CA ASN A 140 31.23 7.06 2.66
C ASN A 140 30.05 7.27 1.71
N ASP A 141 29.89 6.36 0.74
CA ASP A 141 28.80 6.38 -0.22
C ASP A 141 28.28 4.97 -0.53
N ARG A 142 27.32 4.93 -1.48
CA ARG A 142 26.67 3.68 -1.93
C ARG A 142 27.62 2.73 -2.66
N PHE A 143 28.64 3.26 -3.34
CA PHE A 143 29.61 2.46 -4.09
C PHE A 143 30.59 1.80 -3.13
N GLU A 144 31.13 2.56 -2.17
CA GLU A 144 31.98 2.00 -1.12
C GLU A 144 31.23 0.97 -0.27
N THR A 145 29.97 1.24 0.09
CA THR A 145 29.13 0.28 0.81
C THR A 145 28.93 -1.00 0.00
N ASN A 146 28.63 -0.87 -1.30
CA ASN A 146 28.51 -2.02 -2.19
C ASN A 146 29.80 -2.86 -2.23
N MET A 147 30.94 -2.20 -2.36
CA MET A 147 32.24 -2.88 -2.40
C MET A 147 32.60 -3.52 -1.06
N SER A 148 32.23 -2.91 0.07
CA SER A 148 32.37 -3.51 1.40
C SER A 148 31.60 -4.83 1.49
N ILE A 149 30.35 -4.86 1.01
CA ILE A 149 29.53 -6.07 0.96
C ILE A 149 30.15 -7.10 0.02
N VAL A 150 30.45 -6.74 -1.24
CA VAL A 150 30.99 -7.69 -2.24
C VAL A 150 32.35 -8.24 -1.81
N ASN A 151 33.22 -7.44 -1.18
CA ASN A 151 34.49 -7.93 -0.64
C ASN A 151 34.26 -8.93 0.50
N PHE A 152 33.33 -8.66 1.41
CA PHE A 152 32.97 -9.60 2.48
C PHE A 152 32.42 -10.93 1.93
N MET A 153 31.78 -10.90 0.76
CA MET A 153 31.28 -12.11 0.11
C MET A 153 32.40 -13.06 -0.36
N ASP A 154 33.64 -12.58 -0.50
CA ASP A 154 34.82 -13.37 -0.92
C ASP A 154 34.49 -14.33 -2.08
N VAL A 155 33.93 -13.76 -3.14
CA VAL A 155 33.47 -14.53 -4.30
C VAL A 155 34.65 -15.12 -5.06
N LYS A 156 34.49 -16.33 -5.58
CA LYS A 156 35.53 -17.02 -6.34
C LYS A 156 35.82 -16.30 -7.66
N LYS A 157 37.06 -16.42 -8.15
CA LYS A 157 37.39 -16.03 -9.52
C LYS A 157 36.49 -16.71 -10.54
N ASN A 158 36.25 -16.05 -11.68
CA ASN A 158 35.35 -16.51 -12.75
C ASN A 158 33.86 -16.60 -12.36
N THR A 159 33.46 -16.05 -11.21
CA THR A 159 32.03 -15.96 -10.85
C THR A 159 31.34 -14.92 -11.75
N PRO A 160 30.18 -15.24 -12.37
CA PRO A 160 29.41 -14.23 -13.10
C PRO A 160 29.00 -13.07 -12.21
N VAL A 161 28.99 -11.86 -12.75
CA VAL A 161 28.67 -10.62 -12.01
C VAL A 161 27.41 -9.97 -12.56
N VAL A 162 26.72 -9.25 -11.70
CA VAL A 162 25.54 -8.44 -12.06
C VAL A 162 25.89 -6.96 -11.90
N ILE A 163 25.64 -6.15 -12.92
CA ILE A 163 25.84 -4.71 -12.94
C ILE A 163 24.49 -4.01 -12.90
N VAL A 164 24.30 -3.10 -11.94
CA VAL A 164 23.05 -2.33 -11.75
C VAL A 164 23.35 -0.85 -11.54
N ASN A 165 22.41 0.02 -11.88
CA ASN A 165 22.51 1.44 -11.58
C ASN A 165 22.34 1.68 -10.07
N ALA A 166 23.23 2.46 -9.47
CA ALA A 166 23.24 2.71 -8.03
C ALA A 166 22.13 3.67 -7.55
N PHE A 167 21.52 4.42 -8.45
CA PHE A 167 20.52 5.48 -8.21
C PHE A 167 19.08 5.03 -8.46
N GLY A 168 18.87 3.89 -9.12
CA GLY A 168 17.57 3.25 -9.31
C GLY A 168 17.49 1.91 -8.59
N PHE A 169 16.53 1.72 -7.69
CA PHE A 169 16.41 0.47 -6.93
C PHE A 169 15.75 -0.67 -7.72
N ALA A 170 14.87 -0.37 -8.66
CA ALA A 170 13.95 -1.38 -9.19
C ALA A 170 14.64 -2.45 -10.03
N ASP A 171 15.65 -2.08 -10.81
CA ASP A 171 16.47 -3.01 -11.60
C ASP A 171 17.26 -3.96 -10.66
N ALA A 172 17.90 -3.40 -9.63
CA ALA A 172 18.63 -4.16 -8.62
C ALA A 172 17.73 -5.10 -7.80
N LEU A 173 16.54 -4.64 -7.40
CA LEU A 173 15.57 -5.49 -6.70
C LEU A 173 15.05 -6.61 -7.61
N SER A 174 14.83 -6.34 -8.90
CA SER A 174 14.33 -7.34 -9.84
C SER A 174 15.28 -8.54 -10.03
N ILE A 175 16.59 -8.30 -10.01
CA ILE A 175 17.61 -9.36 -10.13
C ILE A 175 18.03 -9.95 -8.77
N SER A 176 17.68 -9.29 -7.67
CA SER A 176 18.22 -9.58 -6.32
C SER A 176 18.12 -11.05 -5.91
N SER A 177 16.93 -11.67 -6.02
CA SER A 177 16.75 -13.07 -5.61
C SER A 177 17.47 -14.03 -6.53
N VAL A 178 17.49 -13.79 -7.84
CA VAL A 178 18.21 -14.60 -8.82
C VAL A 178 19.72 -14.52 -8.58
N ALA A 179 20.27 -13.31 -8.44
CA ALA A 179 21.69 -13.10 -8.15
C ALA A 179 22.09 -13.81 -6.86
N SER A 180 21.25 -13.70 -5.83
CA SER A 180 21.43 -14.37 -4.55
C SER A 180 21.42 -15.90 -4.67
N ILE A 181 20.45 -16.49 -5.38
CA ILE A 181 20.34 -17.94 -5.62
C ILE A 181 21.55 -18.48 -6.39
N LYS A 182 22.01 -17.73 -7.39
CA LYS A 182 23.14 -18.11 -8.24
C LYS A 182 24.51 -17.78 -7.62
N GLY A 183 24.54 -17.01 -6.53
CA GLY A 183 25.77 -16.53 -5.90
C GLY A 183 26.50 -15.46 -6.72
N TYR A 184 25.80 -14.73 -7.59
CA TYR A 184 26.38 -13.67 -8.41
C TYR A 184 26.42 -12.37 -7.59
N PRO A 185 27.59 -11.77 -7.37
CA PRO A 185 27.67 -10.48 -6.69
C PRO A 185 27.04 -9.38 -7.55
N ILE A 186 26.37 -8.44 -6.87
CA ILE A 186 25.80 -7.25 -7.48
C ILE A 186 26.80 -6.10 -7.30
N ILE A 187 27.29 -5.57 -8.41
CA ILE A 187 28.19 -4.41 -8.48
C ILE A 187 27.37 -3.21 -8.97
N MET A 188 27.45 -2.11 -8.24
CA MET A 188 26.73 -0.87 -8.55
C MET A 188 27.61 0.10 -9.36
N THR A 189 26.99 0.80 -10.31
CA THR A 189 27.63 1.80 -11.17
C THR A 189 26.77 3.06 -11.31
N SER A 190 27.35 4.14 -11.83
CA SER A 190 26.57 5.29 -12.32
C SER A 190 25.84 4.92 -13.62
N ASP A 191 25.23 5.88 -14.30
CA ASP A 191 24.58 5.60 -15.59
C ASP A 191 25.58 5.38 -16.72
N SER A 192 26.82 5.89 -16.64
CA SER A 192 27.76 5.86 -17.76
C SER A 192 29.20 5.54 -17.44
N GLU A 193 29.58 5.43 -16.16
CA GLU A 193 30.95 5.12 -15.75
C GLU A 193 31.04 4.12 -14.59
N LEU A 194 31.93 3.13 -14.72
CA LEU A 194 32.35 2.26 -13.62
C LEU A 194 33.28 3.04 -12.67
N SER A 195 32.95 3.10 -11.39
CA SER A 195 33.84 3.68 -10.39
C SER A 195 35.15 2.89 -10.30
N LEU A 196 36.22 3.52 -9.80
CA LEU A 196 37.51 2.84 -9.61
C LEU A 196 37.35 1.55 -8.78
N GLN A 197 36.56 1.61 -7.71
CA GLN A 197 36.35 0.45 -6.85
C GLN A 197 35.55 -0.67 -7.56
N ALA A 198 34.61 -0.33 -8.44
CA ALA A 198 33.92 -1.31 -9.27
C ALA A 198 34.89 -1.98 -10.26
N LYS A 199 35.82 -1.21 -10.85
CA LYS A 199 36.86 -1.73 -11.74
C LYS A 199 37.78 -2.70 -11.00
N ASP A 200 38.32 -2.30 -9.85
CA ASP A 200 39.18 -3.15 -9.00
C ASP A 200 38.48 -4.47 -8.62
N MET A 201 37.19 -4.39 -8.28
CA MET A 201 36.40 -5.57 -7.96
C MET A 201 36.24 -6.51 -9.16
N LEU A 202 35.94 -5.96 -10.34
CA LEU A 202 35.85 -6.75 -11.56
C LEU A 202 37.19 -7.43 -11.89
N GLU A 203 38.32 -6.73 -11.73
CA GLU A 203 39.65 -7.29 -11.94
C GLU A 203 39.98 -8.41 -10.96
N LYS A 204 39.56 -8.28 -9.69
CA LYS A 204 39.70 -9.34 -8.69
C LYS A 204 38.88 -10.58 -9.05
N ILE A 205 37.64 -10.40 -9.49
CA ILE A 205 36.71 -11.49 -9.79
C ILE A 205 37.03 -12.16 -11.14
N GLN A 206 37.49 -11.39 -12.14
CA GLN A 206 37.70 -11.86 -13.51
C GLN A 206 36.45 -12.62 -14.03
N PRO A 207 35.28 -11.97 -14.14
CA PRO A 207 34.03 -12.66 -14.41
C PRO A 207 34.02 -13.33 -15.79
N LYS A 208 33.50 -14.56 -15.86
CA LYS A 208 33.29 -15.27 -17.14
C LYS A 208 32.04 -14.83 -17.90
N GLU A 209 31.14 -14.11 -17.23
CA GLU A 209 29.88 -13.59 -17.75
C GLU A 209 29.44 -12.39 -16.92
N VAL A 210 28.87 -11.39 -17.58
CA VAL A 210 28.42 -10.13 -16.98
C VAL A 210 26.97 -9.89 -17.38
N TYR A 211 26.11 -9.64 -16.40
CA TYR A 211 24.71 -9.29 -16.62
C TYR A 211 24.49 -7.81 -16.28
N ILE A 212 24.19 -7.00 -17.29
CA ILE A 212 23.79 -5.60 -17.12
C ILE A 212 22.28 -5.56 -16.98
N ILE A 213 21.77 -5.04 -15.86
CA ILE A 213 20.34 -5.02 -15.57
C ILE A 213 19.82 -3.59 -15.64
N GLY A 214 18.83 -3.37 -16.49
CA GLY A 214 18.26 -2.06 -16.76
C GLY A 214 18.53 -1.59 -18.18
N GLY A 215 17.62 -0.77 -18.69
CA GLY A 215 17.70 -0.28 -20.05
C GLY A 215 18.74 0.81 -20.25
N HIS A 216 18.93 1.24 -21.50
CA HIS A 216 19.96 2.22 -21.89
C HIS A 216 19.86 3.57 -21.17
N ALA A 217 18.65 3.97 -20.72
CA ALA A 217 18.45 5.17 -19.90
C ALA A 217 18.92 5.01 -18.43
N SER A 218 18.98 3.77 -17.94
CA SER A 218 19.47 3.43 -16.60
C SER A 218 20.99 3.18 -16.64
N ILE A 219 21.47 2.43 -17.64
CA ILE A 219 22.89 2.11 -17.81
C ILE A 219 23.24 2.22 -19.31
N LYS A 220 24.01 3.23 -19.69
CA LYS A 220 24.47 3.48 -21.06
C LYS A 220 25.41 2.38 -21.54
N ASP A 221 25.59 2.29 -22.85
CA ASP A 221 26.48 1.28 -23.45
C ASP A 221 27.96 1.51 -23.18
N THR A 222 28.35 2.71 -22.73
CA THR A 222 29.71 2.99 -22.27
C THR A 222 30.16 2.03 -21.17
N ILE A 223 29.25 1.58 -20.29
CA ILE A 223 29.56 0.56 -19.27
C ILE A 223 29.90 -0.79 -19.92
N LYS A 224 29.15 -1.20 -20.95
CA LYS A 224 29.45 -2.44 -21.71
C LYS A 224 30.81 -2.32 -22.38
N ASP A 225 31.10 -1.17 -22.97
CA ASP A 225 32.37 -0.91 -23.66
C ASP A 225 33.57 -0.89 -22.69
N GLU A 226 33.41 -0.28 -21.51
CA GLU A 226 34.42 -0.32 -20.44
C GLU A 226 34.71 -1.75 -19.99
N ILE A 227 33.68 -2.57 -19.74
CA ILE A 227 33.84 -3.97 -19.36
C ILE A 227 34.55 -4.77 -20.45
N LYS A 228 34.20 -4.56 -21.71
CA LYS A 228 34.84 -5.23 -22.86
C LYS A 228 36.32 -4.82 -22.99
N SER A 229 36.64 -3.56 -22.72
CA SER A 229 38.02 -3.06 -22.71
C SER A 229 38.85 -3.70 -21.59
N MET A 230 38.28 -3.82 -20.39
CA MET A 230 38.94 -4.46 -19.25
C MET A 230 39.18 -5.97 -19.45
N PHE A 231 38.26 -6.65 -20.12
CA PHE A 231 38.30 -8.10 -20.32
C PHE A 231 38.21 -8.46 -21.81
N SER A 232 39.25 -8.13 -22.58
CA SER A 232 39.28 -8.39 -24.04
C SER A 232 39.07 -9.86 -24.44
N SER A 233 39.26 -10.80 -23.52
CA SER A 233 39.02 -12.24 -23.71
C SER A 233 37.57 -12.68 -23.44
N ILE A 234 36.72 -11.82 -22.89
CA ILE A 234 35.31 -12.15 -22.68
C ILE A 234 34.57 -12.07 -24.02
N ASP A 235 33.90 -13.15 -24.41
CA ASP A 235 33.01 -13.14 -25.58
C ASP A 235 31.91 -12.10 -25.35
N GLU A 236 31.63 -11.28 -26.37
CA GLU A 236 30.59 -10.26 -26.30
C GLU A 236 29.21 -10.85 -25.95
N ASN A 237 28.93 -12.09 -26.36
CA ASN A 237 27.70 -12.81 -26.01
C ASN A 237 27.61 -13.16 -24.52
N LYS A 238 28.70 -13.00 -23.76
CA LYS A 238 28.78 -13.16 -22.30
C LYS A 238 28.62 -11.83 -21.56
N ILE A 239 28.42 -10.70 -22.25
CA ILE A 239 27.98 -9.45 -21.63
C ILE A 239 26.53 -9.21 -22.06
N LYS A 240 25.59 -9.60 -21.19
CA LYS A 240 24.16 -9.63 -21.51
C LYS A 240 23.41 -8.52 -20.81
N ARG A 241 22.64 -7.74 -21.58
CA ARG A 241 21.69 -6.76 -21.03
C ARG A 241 20.32 -7.42 -20.85
N LEU A 242 19.73 -7.29 -19.67
CA LEU A 242 18.34 -7.64 -19.40
C LEU A 242 17.58 -6.35 -19.03
N GLU A 243 16.61 -6.00 -19.86
CA GLU A 243 15.88 -4.73 -19.78
C GLU A 243 14.41 -4.90 -20.19
N GLY A 244 13.63 -3.85 -19.97
CA GLY A 244 12.25 -3.69 -20.40
C GLY A 244 11.90 -2.21 -20.51
N LYS A 245 10.71 -1.88 -21.02
CA LYS A 245 10.25 -0.50 -21.16
C LYS A 245 10.06 0.20 -19.81
N ASP A 246 9.75 -0.58 -18.79
CA ASP A 246 9.64 -0.14 -17.41
C ASP A 246 10.21 -1.18 -16.45
N ARG A 247 10.22 -0.85 -15.15
CA ARG A 247 10.74 -1.72 -14.09
C ARG A 247 10.01 -3.06 -13.97
N TYR A 248 8.75 -3.12 -14.38
CA TYR A 248 7.92 -4.30 -14.26
C TYR A 248 8.20 -5.27 -15.42
N GLU A 249 8.38 -4.74 -16.63
CA GLU A 249 8.84 -5.53 -17.77
C GLU A 249 10.28 -6.02 -17.60
N THR A 250 11.20 -5.18 -17.09
CA THR A 250 12.57 -5.62 -16.73
C THR A 250 12.51 -6.80 -15.76
N SER A 251 11.69 -6.71 -14.70
CA SER A 251 11.49 -7.79 -13.74
C SER A 251 11.01 -9.09 -14.40
N LEU A 252 10.01 -9.00 -15.28
CA LEU A 252 9.51 -10.17 -16.01
C LEU A 252 10.55 -10.76 -16.97
N ASN A 253 11.33 -9.92 -17.67
CA ASN A 253 12.35 -10.37 -18.59
C ASN A 253 13.50 -11.09 -17.88
N ILE A 254 13.89 -10.62 -16.68
CA ILE A 254 14.82 -11.34 -15.80
C ILE A 254 14.25 -12.70 -15.42
N CYS A 255 13.00 -12.76 -14.96
CA CYS A 255 12.36 -14.01 -14.56
C CYS A 255 12.28 -15.02 -15.72
N LYS A 256 11.95 -14.54 -16.93
CA LYS A 256 11.91 -15.37 -18.15
C LYS A 256 13.30 -15.86 -18.56
N TYR A 257 14.31 -15.00 -18.52
CA TYR A 257 15.67 -15.34 -18.94
C TYR A 257 16.29 -16.41 -18.04
N PHE A 258 16.24 -16.21 -16.72
CA PHE A 258 16.86 -17.14 -15.77
C PHE A 258 16.01 -18.38 -15.51
N ASN A 259 14.69 -18.28 -15.72
CA ASN A 259 13.74 -19.39 -15.66
C ASN A 259 14.00 -20.35 -14.49
N LEU A 260 13.96 -19.81 -13.26
CA LEU A 260 14.22 -20.61 -12.07
C LEU A 260 13.26 -21.80 -11.98
N ASP A 261 13.81 -22.98 -11.72
CA ASP A 261 13.05 -24.21 -11.46
C ASP A 261 12.52 -24.18 -10.02
N THR A 262 11.27 -23.75 -9.87
CA THR A 262 10.64 -23.51 -8.57
C THR A 262 9.13 -23.47 -8.71
N ASP A 263 8.45 -23.95 -7.67
CA ASP A 263 7.00 -23.86 -7.53
C ASP A 263 6.56 -22.53 -6.90
N ASN A 264 7.49 -21.67 -6.43
CA ASN A 264 7.13 -20.43 -5.75
C ASN A 264 7.56 -19.16 -6.47
N ALA A 265 6.76 -18.12 -6.35
CA ALA A 265 7.09 -16.75 -6.74
C ALA A 265 6.81 -15.77 -5.61
N VAL A 266 7.55 -14.67 -5.60
CA VAL A 266 7.34 -13.55 -4.68
C VAL A 266 6.90 -12.34 -5.50
N LEU A 267 5.76 -11.72 -5.17
CA LEU A 267 5.27 -10.51 -5.80
C LEU A 267 5.40 -9.33 -4.83
N ALA A 268 6.00 -8.24 -5.29
CA ALA A 268 6.17 -7.02 -4.50
C ALA A 268 5.89 -5.78 -5.34
N ASN A 269 5.46 -4.68 -4.71
CA ASN A 269 5.29 -3.41 -5.40
C ASN A 269 6.68 -2.84 -5.79
N GLY A 270 6.86 -2.52 -7.06
CA GLY A 270 8.11 -1.96 -7.60
C GLY A 270 8.20 -0.44 -7.54
N SER A 271 7.13 0.27 -7.16
CA SER A 271 7.08 1.73 -6.97
C SER A 271 7.69 2.16 -5.63
N ASN A 272 7.82 1.25 -4.67
CA ASN A 272 8.45 1.48 -3.37
C ASN A 272 9.36 0.29 -2.99
N PHE A 273 10.52 0.54 -2.37
CA PHE A 273 11.56 -0.47 -2.19
C PHE A 273 11.48 -1.38 -0.93
N PRO A 274 10.97 -0.95 0.25
CA PRO A 274 11.22 -1.67 1.51
C PRO A 274 10.73 -3.12 1.56
N ASP A 275 9.54 -3.37 1.02
CA ASP A 275 8.91 -4.71 1.05
C ASP A 275 9.67 -5.67 0.13
N ALA A 276 10.02 -5.23 -1.08
CA ALA A 276 10.83 -6.00 -2.03
C ALA A 276 12.28 -6.20 -1.53
N LEU A 277 12.86 -5.21 -0.86
CA LEU A 277 14.22 -5.29 -0.31
C LEU A 277 14.32 -6.38 0.76
N SER A 278 13.48 -6.33 1.80
CA SER A 278 13.43 -7.38 2.83
C SER A 278 12.93 -8.71 2.25
N GLY A 279 12.01 -8.63 1.31
CA GLY A 279 11.46 -9.76 0.54
C GLY A 279 12.47 -10.53 -0.30
N SER A 280 13.51 -9.87 -0.80
CA SER A 280 14.54 -10.49 -1.64
C SER A 280 15.27 -11.63 -0.91
N ALA A 281 15.47 -11.49 0.40
CA ALA A 281 16.02 -12.53 1.27
C ALA A 281 15.08 -13.75 1.31
N LEU A 282 13.78 -13.53 1.53
CA LEU A 282 12.78 -14.60 1.53
C LEU A 282 12.68 -15.29 0.17
N ALA A 283 12.65 -14.51 -0.92
CA ALA A 283 12.64 -15.04 -2.28
C ALA A 283 13.86 -15.94 -2.54
N SER A 284 15.05 -15.54 -2.11
CA SER A 284 16.26 -16.37 -2.22
C SER A 284 16.21 -17.64 -1.35
N LYS A 285 15.63 -17.55 -0.15
CA LYS A 285 15.43 -18.72 0.72
C LYS A 285 14.49 -19.75 0.09
N LEU A 286 13.42 -19.27 -0.56
CA LEU A 286 12.41 -20.10 -1.25
C LEU A 286 12.85 -20.58 -2.64
N ASN A 287 14.07 -20.25 -3.08
CA ASN A 287 14.55 -20.48 -4.44
C ASN A 287 13.59 -19.89 -5.50
N SER A 288 13.16 -18.65 -5.30
CA SER A 288 12.07 -18.03 -6.05
C SER A 288 12.46 -16.70 -6.69
N PRO A 289 11.91 -16.38 -7.88
CA PRO A 289 12.04 -15.05 -8.44
C PRO A 289 11.23 -14.04 -7.63
N ILE A 290 11.67 -12.78 -7.70
CA ILE A 290 10.86 -11.64 -7.29
C ILE A 290 10.29 -10.96 -8.54
N VAL A 291 8.97 -10.89 -8.58
CA VAL A 291 8.19 -10.25 -9.63
C VAL A 291 7.74 -8.89 -9.11
N LEU A 292 8.03 -7.81 -9.86
CA LEU A 292 7.57 -6.47 -9.51
C LEU A 292 6.25 -6.12 -10.20
N THR A 293 5.38 -5.45 -9.46
CA THR A 293 4.10 -4.87 -9.96
C THR A 293 3.98 -3.40 -9.58
N ASN A 294 3.18 -2.63 -10.32
CA ASN A 294 2.80 -1.27 -9.93
C ASN A 294 1.76 -1.23 -8.80
N GLY A 295 1.17 -2.37 -8.42
CA GLY A 295 0.12 -2.47 -7.40
C GLY A 295 -1.29 -2.14 -7.89
N ASN A 296 -1.46 -1.88 -9.19
CA ASN A 296 -2.73 -1.49 -9.83
C ASN A 296 -3.11 -2.40 -11.01
N ASP A 297 -2.22 -2.58 -12.00
CA ASP A 297 -2.38 -3.49 -13.13
C ASP A 297 -1.33 -4.60 -13.03
N ILE A 298 -1.81 -5.84 -12.90
CA ILE A 298 -0.98 -7.04 -12.81
C ILE A 298 -1.19 -7.98 -13.99
N SER A 299 -1.82 -7.56 -15.08
CA SER A 299 -2.20 -8.46 -16.18
C SER A 299 -1.01 -9.25 -16.74
N ASN A 300 0.13 -8.57 -16.93
CA ASN A 300 1.36 -9.20 -17.40
C ASN A 300 1.98 -10.13 -16.35
N GLN A 301 1.98 -9.73 -15.07
CA GLN A 301 2.49 -10.53 -13.96
C GLN A 301 1.64 -11.77 -13.74
N LYS A 302 0.31 -11.63 -13.76
CA LYS A 302 -0.65 -12.72 -13.68
C LYS A 302 -0.44 -13.71 -14.82
N SER A 303 -0.39 -13.24 -16.06
CA SER A 303 -0.11 -14.10 -17.21
C SER A 303 1.21 -14.85 -17.06
N PHE A 304 2.27 -14.18 -16.59
CA PHE A 304 3.55 -14.84 -16.34
C PHE A 304 3.45 -15.92 -15.24
N ILE A 305 2.80 -15.60 -14.12
CA ILE A 305 2.62 -16.50 -12.97
C ILE A 305 1.81 -17.75 -13.36
N GLU A 306 0.71 -17.58 -14.08
CA GLU A 306 -0.15 -18.66 -14.57
C GLU A 306 0.57 -19.54 -15.59
N ASN A 307 1.30 -18.94 -16.54
CA ASN A 307 2.08 -19.69 -17.53
C ASN A 307 3.21 -20.50 -16.89
N LYS A 308 3.82 -19.99 -15.82
CA LYS A 308 4.84 -20.72 -15.03
C LYS A 308 4.25 -21.77 -14.11
N LYS A 309 2.94 -21.75 -13.87
CA LYS A 309 2.24 -22.69 -12.99
C LYS A 309 2.83 -22.70 -11.57
N TYR A 310 3.15 -21.51 -11.04
CA TYR A 310 3.59 -21.41 -9.65
C TYR A 310 2.49 -21.91 -8.71
N LYS A 311 2.84 -22.84 -7.82
CA LYS A 311 1.94 -23.39 -6.80
C LYS A 311 1.84 -22.52 -5.57
N ASN A 312 2.86 -21.72 -5.25
CA ASN A 312 2.84 -20.80 -4.11
C ASN A 312 3.21 -19.39 -4.55
N LEU A 313 2.41 -18.40 -4.14
CA LEU A 313 2.68 -16.99 -4.40
C LEU A 313 2.70 -16.21 -3.09
N TYR A 314 3.79 -15.50 -2.86
CA TYR A 314 3.98 -14.68 -1.67
C TYR A 314 3.81 -13.21 -2.04
N LEU A 315 2.74 -12.58 -1.55
CA LEU A 315 2.49 -11.14 -1.76
C LEU A 315 3.15 -10.35 -0.62
N LEU A 316 4.06 -9.43 -0.96
CA LEU A 316 4.75 -8.62 0.04
C LEU A 316 4.17 -7.21 0.09
N GLY A 317 3.78 -6.79 1.29
CA GLY A 317 3.21 -5.47 1.55
C GLY A 317 1.70 -5.49 1.78
N GLY A 318 1.23 -4.43 2.45
CA GLY A 318 -0.18 -4.26 2.78
C GLY A 318 -1.06 -3.95 1.55
N PHE A 319 -2.36 -3.75 1.80
CA PHE A 319 -3.34 -3.53 0.73
C PHE A 319 -3.13 -2.24 -0.07
N ALA A 320 -2.47 -1.22 0.50
CA ALA A 320 -2.05 -0.02 -0.23
C ALA A 320 -0.85 -0.26 -1.17
N SER A 321 -0.11 -1.36 -0.97
CA SER A 321 1.04 -1.75 -1.81
C SER A 321 0.58 -2.68 -2.94
N ILE A 322 -0.21 -3.71 -2.60
CA ILE A 322 -0.85 -4.60 -3.57
C ILE A 322 -2.31 -4.76 -3.14
N GLY A 323 -3.23 -4.19 -3.93
CA GLY A 323 -4.67 -4.18 -3.62
C GLY A 323 -5.26 -5.56 -3.37
N LEU A 324 -6.29 -5.62 -2.53
CA LEU A 324 -7.01 -6.86 -2.24
C LEU A 324 -7.74 -7.40 -3.49
N ASN A 325 -8.25 -6.51 -4.35
CA ASN A 325 -8.81 -6.88 -5.66
C ASN A 325 -7.78 -7.64 -6.53
N LEU A 326 -6.51 -7.22 -6.51
CA LEU A 326 -5.45 -7.90 -7.26
C LEU A 326 -5.08 -9.24 -6.66
N GLU A 327 -5.13 -9.38 -5.33
CA GLU A 327 -4.97 -10.68 -4.68
C GLU A 327 -6.09 -11.65 -5.08
N TYR A 328 -7.35 -11.21 -5.10
CA TYR A 328 -8.47 -12.05 -5.53
C TYR A 328 -8.40 -12.41 -7.02
N SER A 329 -7.97 -11.47 -7.88
CA SER A 329 -7.78 -11.77 -9.29
C SER A 329 -6.67 -12.79 -9.54
N LEU A 330 -5.68 -12.92 -8.63
CA LEU A 330 -4.66 -13.97 -8.64
C LEU A 330 -5.14 -15.30 -8.04
N LYS A 331 -6.06 -15.29 -7.04
CA LYS A 331 -6.64 -16.52 -6.47
C LYS A 331 -7.47 -17.29 -7.48
N GLY A 332 -8.20 -16.57 -8.34
CA GLY A 332 -9.15 -17.14 -9.29
C GLY A 332 -10.45 -17.63 -8.62
N PRO A 333 -11.56 -17.70 -9.37
CA PRO A 333 -12.91 -17.87 -8.82
C PRO A 333 -13.13 -19.19 -8.06
N ASN A 334 -12.38 -20.25 -8.42
CA ASN A 334 -12.48 -21.57 -7.79
C ASN A 334 -11.95 -21.60 -6.34
N ASN A 335 -11.06 -20.68 -5.97
CA ASN A 335 -10.40 -20.65 -4.67
C ASN A 335 -11.04 -19.64 -3.71
N ILE A 336 -12.19 -19.10 -4.08
CA ILE A 336 -12.89 -18.06 -3.32
C ILE A 336 -14.17 -18.67 -2.75
N THR A 337 -14.28 -18.64 -1.44
CA THR A 337 -15.40 -19.28 -0.74
C THR A 337 -16.69 -18.49 -0.94
N GLU A 338 -17.82 -19.20 -0.92
CA GLU A 338 -19.15 -18.57 -0.95
C GLU A 338 -19.36 -17.64 0.25
N ASN A 339 -18.74 -17.96 1.39
CA ASN A 339 -18.74 -17.10 2.57
C ASN A 339 -18.04 -15.75 2.32
N GLU A 340 -16.88 -15.74 1.64
CA GLU A 340 -16.19 -14.50 1.26
C GLU A 340 -17.04 -13.67 0.29
N LYS A 341 -17.65 -14.29 -0.72
CA LYS A 341 -18.53 -13.60 -1.68
C LYS A 341 -19.72 -12.96 -0.98
N ASN A 342 -20.41 -13.72 -0.13
CA ASN A 342 -21.55 -13.23 0.64
C ASN A 342 -21.18 -12.12 1.61
N TYR A 343 -20.00 -12.20 2.24
CA TYR A 343 -19.49 -11.15 3.12
C TYR A 343 -19.25 -9.84 2.38
N ILE A 344 -18.56 -9.87 1.22
CA ILE A 344 -18.32 -8.68 0.39
C ILE A 344 -19.65 -8.06 -0.08
N ASN A 345 -20.58 -8.89 -0.59
CA ASN A 345 -21.91 -8.43 -1.00
C ASN A 345 -22.70 -7.79 0.16
N SER A 346 -22.59 -8.36 1.36
CA SER A 346 -23.22 -7.81 2.56
C SER A 346 -22.67 -6.42 2.90
N LEU A 347 -21.36 -6.23 2.86
CA LEU A 347 -20.75 -4.91 3.11
C LEU A 347 -21.13 -3.87 2.04
N ILE A 348 -21.20 -4.26 0.76
CA ILE A 348 -21.69 -3.38 -0.31
C ILE A 348 -23.14 -2.95 -0.03
N ASN A 349 -23.99 -3.89 0.39
CA ASN A 349 -25.38 -3.60 0.75
C ASN A 349 -25.45 -2.64 1.96
N TYR A 350 -24.59 -2.80 2.98
CA TYR A 350 -24.55 -1.87 4.11
C TYR A 350 -24.07 -0.46 3.70
N CYS A 351 -23.07 -0.35 2.82
CA CYS A 351 -22.68 0.95 2.25
C CYS A 351 -23.85 1.59 1.48
N SER A 352 -24.59 0.79 0.71
CA SER A 352 -25.77 1.26 -0.02
C SER A 352 -26.88 1.75 0.92
N LYS A 353 -27.13 1.03 2.02
CA LYS A 353 -28.11 1.43 3.05
C LYS A 353 -27.68 2.71 3.77
N PHE A 354 -26.39 2.87 4.06
CA PHE A 354 -25.85 4.12 4.59
C PHE A 354 -26.18 5.30 3.66
N TYR A 355 -25.90 5.17 2.35
CA TYR A 355 -26.22 6.22 1.39
C TYR A 355 -27.72 6.52 1.28
N SER A 356 -28.56 5.49 1.34
CA SER A 356 -30.02 5.69 1.36
C SER A 356 -30.46 6.50 2.60
N GLU A 357 -29.88 6.20 3.76
CA GLU A 357 -30.16 6.89 5.02
C GLU A 357 -29.66 8.35 4.99
N SER A 358 -28.43 8.58 4.52
CA SER A 358 -27.86 9.92 4.33
C SER A 358 -28.65 10.76 3.32
N ASN A 359 -29.03 10.19 2.18
CA ASN A 359 -29.84 10.89 1.18
C ASN A 359 -31.23 11.26 1.71
N THR A 360 -31.84 10.37 2.51
CA THR A 360 -33.12 10.66 3.18
C THR A 360 -32.98 11.84 4.14
N ALA A 361 -31.86 11.92 4.88
CA ALA A 361 -31.57 13.07 5.73
C ALA A 361 -31.37 14.36 4.94
N SER A 362 -30.64 14.34 3.83
CA SER A 362 -30.46 15.51 2.97
C SER A 362 -31.81 16.02 2.42
N LEU A 363 -32.68 15.13 1.96
CA LEU A 363 -34.02 15.49 1.48
C LEU A 363 -34.87 16.09 2.59
N TYR A 364 -34.87 15.49 3.79
CA TYR A 364 -35.62 16.03 4.93
C TYR A 364 -35.16 17.44 5.31
N ILE A 365 -33.85 17.71 5.27
CA ILE A 365 -33.30 19.04 5.52
C ILE A 365 -33.80 20.04 4.48
N LEU A 366 -33.75 19.68 3.19
CA LEU A 366 -34.21 20.53 2.09
C LEU A 366 -35.70 20.84 2.23
N GLU A 367 -36.53 19.83 2.42
CA GLU A 367 -37.99 19.97 2.62
C GLU A 367 -38.28 20.88 3.83
N THR A 368 -37.55 20.70 4.94
CA THR A 368 -37.72 21.54 6.14
C THR A 368 -37.40 23.00 5.85
N PHE A 369 -36.34 23.29 5.09
CA PHE A 369 -35.98 24.68 4.75
C PHE A 369 -36.90 25.28 3.69
N GLU A 370 -37.38 24.49 2.73
CA GLU A 370 -38.41 24.93 1.77
C GLU A 370 -39.72 25.31 2.48
N ASP A 371 -40.15 24.51 3.47
CA ASP A 371 -41.32 24.80 4.28
C ASP A 371 -41.16 26.12 5.07
N ILE A 372 -39.98 26.35 5.65
CA ILE A 372 -39.67 27.57 6.42
C ILE A 372 -39.64 28.81 5.51
N PHE A 373 -38.99 28.71 4.34
CA PHE A 373 -38.64 29.87 3.49
C PHE A 373 -39.47 29.97 2.21
N SER A 374 -40.59 29.27 2.10
CA SER A 374 -41.45 29.33 0.92
C SER A 374 -41.80 30.78 0.53
N HIS A 375 -41.86 31.09 -0.77
CA HIS A 375 -42.10 32.45 -1.28
C HIS A 375 -43.33 33.13 -0.68
N LYS A 376 -44.36 32.36 -0.32
CA LYS A 376 -45.60 32.83 0.32
C LYS A 376 -45.39 33.37 1.74
N VAL A 377 -44.38 32.85 2.46
CA VAL A 377 -44.04 33.26 3.82
C VAL A 377 -43.12 34.50 3.80
N VAL A 378 -42.23 34.60 2.81
CA VAL A 378 -41.19 35.65 2.75
C VAL A 378 -41.68 36.95 2.09
N SER A 379 -42.67 36.91 1.19
CA SER A 379 -43.06 38.06 0.36
C SER A 379 -43.78 39.21 1.09
N ASP A 380 -44.03 39.12 2.40
CA ASP A 380 -44.86 40.10 3.14
C ASP A 380 -44.34 40.43 4.55
N LEU A 381 -43.01 40.53 4.69
CA LEU A 381 -42.28 40.82 5.94
C LEU A 381 -42.39 42.28 6.44
N SER A 382 -43.19 43.12 5.79
CA SER A 382 -43.39 44.53 6.16
C SER A 382 -44.33 44.73 7.35
N SER A 383 -44.97 43.66 7.84
CA SER A 383 -45.86 43.69 9.02
C SER A 383 -45.26 42.91 10.20
N GLU A 384 -45.29 43.52 11.39
CA GLU A 384 -44.70 42.98 12.63
C GLU A 384 -45.23 41.58 12.98
N ASN A 385 -46.53 41.35 12.83
CA ASN A 385 -47.18 40.05 13.06
C ASN A 385 -46.61 38.92 12.19
N LYS A 386 -46.27 39.20 10.93
CA LYS A 386 -45.72 38.19 10.00
C LYS A 386 -44.24 37.90 10.26
N SER A 387 -43.51 38.86 10.82
CA SER A 387 -42.11 38.67 11.22
C SER A 387 -41.99 37.74 12.44
N GLU A 388 -42.92 37.83 13.41
CA GLU A 388 -42.99 36.89 14.53
C GLU A 388 -43.41 35.48 14.07
N GLU A 389 -44.35 35.38 13.14
CA GLU A 389 -44.79 34.11 12.56
C GLU A 389 -43.65 33.38 11.83
N LEU A 390 -42.87 34.10 11.03
CA LEU A 390 -41.68 33.54 10.38
C LEU A 390 -40.66 33.06 11.44
N LEU A 391 -40.39 33.85 12.48
CA LEU A 391 -39.45 33.46 13.53
C LEU A 391 -39.91 32.19 14.27
N ASP A 392 -41.22 32.06 14.53
CA ASP A 392 -41.81 30.85 15.11
C ASP A 392 -41.69 29.64 14.20
N ASN A 393 -41.90 29.82 12.90
CA ASN A 393 -41.71 28.76 11.90
C ASN A 393 -40.25 28.31 11.81
N ILE A 394 -39.28 29.24 11.87
CA ILE A 394 -37.85 28.91 11.90
C ILE A 394 -37.50 28.14 13.18
N ILE A 395 -37.96 28.58 14.36
CA ILE A 395 -37.73 27.89 15.64
C ILE A 395 -38.30 26.46 15.58
N LYS A 396 -39.54 26.31 15.08
CA LYS A 396 -40.19 25.01 14.89
C LYS A 396 -39.40 24.13 13.92
N GLY A 397 -38.92 24.69 12.81
CA GLY A 397 -38.07 24.01 11.84
C GLY A 397 -36.80 23.43 12.47
N TYR A 398 -36.06 24.22 13.25
CA TYR A 398 -34.89 23.72 13.99
C TYR A 398 -35.24 22.67 15.06
N SER A 399 -36.43 22.76 15.67
CA SER A 399 -36.92 21.72 16.60
C SER A 399 -37.24 20.40 15.88
N ASN A 400 -37.79 20.48 14.66
CA ASN A 400 -38.06 19.32 13.82
C ASN A 400 -36.75 18.67 13.36
N LEU A 401 -35.79 19.48 12.89
CA LEU A 401 -34.44 19.01 12.51
C LEU A 401 -33.72 18.32 13.67
N GLU A 402 -33.74 18.90 14.87
CA GLU A 402 -33.15 18.27 16.05
C GLU A 402 -33.76 16.88 16.33
N THR A 403 -35.10 16.78 16.29
CA THR A 403 -35.82 15.52 16.50
C THR A 403 -35.47 14.51 15.42
N TYR A 404 -35.41 14.95 14.17
CA TYR A 404 -35.05 14.12 13.03
C TYR A 404 -33.61 13.62 13.13
N PHE A 405 -32.64 14.48 13.46
CA PHE A 405 -31.23 14.07 13.58
C PHE A 405 -31.01 13.06 14.68
N LYS A 406 -31.74 13.14 15.81
CA LYS A 406 -31.74 12.07 16.82
C LYS A 406 -32.22 10.74 16.25
N LYS A 407 -33.28 10.73 15.44
CA LYS A 407 -33.77 9.51 14.78
C LYS A 407 -32.77 8.97 13.75
N HIS A 408 -32.25 9.84 12.89
CA HIS A 408 -31.24 9.52 11.88
C HIS A 408 -29.99 8.90 12.52
N ARG A 409 -29.53 9.46 13.63
CA ARG A 409 -28.45 8.91 14.45
C ARG A 409 -28.73 7.48 14.90
N GLU A 410 -29.92 7.18 15.43
CA GLU A 410 -30.28 5.83 15.86
C GLU A 410 -30.36 4.82 14.69
N ASN A 411 -30.80 5.28 13.51
CA ASN A 411 -30.75 4.47 12.29
C ASN A 411 -29.31 4.12 11.90
N LEU A 412 -28.40 5.08 11.95
CA LEU A 412 -26.97 4.88 11.67
C LEU A 412 -26.31 3.94 12.68
N ILE A 413 -26.62 4.09 13.98
CA ILE A 413 -26.14 3.18 15.03
C ILE A 413 -26.63 1.75 14.77
N THR A 414 -27.88 1.60 14.32
CA THR A 414 -28.42 0.29 13.93
C THR A 414 -27.63 -0.32 12.77
N LEU A 415 -27.36 0.46 11.71
CA LEU A 415 -26.52 0.00 10.57
C LEU A 415 -25.11 -0.40 11.03
N ARG A 416 -24.50 0.43 11.87
CA ARG A 416 -23.18 0.22 12.45
C ARG A 416 -23.12 -1.07 13.27
N ASN A 417 -24.11 -1.31 14.14
CA ASN A 417 -24.18 -2.51 14.97
C ASN A 417 -24.47 -3.78 14.15
N ASN A 418 -25.27 -3.68 13.09
CA ASN A 418 -25.49 -4.78 12.15
C ASN A 418 -24.19 -5.21 11.47
N VAL A 419 -23.35 -4.24 11.07
CA VAL A 419 -22.03 -4.53 10.51
C VAL A 419 -21.09 -5.08 11.58
N TYR A 420 -21.06 -4.52 12.80
CA TYR A 420 -20.26 -5.05 13.91
C TYR A 420 -20.50 -6.55 14.16
N ASN A 421 -21.77 -6.95 14.15
CA ASN A 421 -22.21 -8.34 14.36
C ASN A 421 -22.08 -9.25 13.12
N LEU A 422 -21.68 -8.71 11.97
CA LEU A 422 -21.46 -9.50 10.76
C LEU A 422 -20.29 -10.47 10.98
N GLN A 423 -20.52 -11.76 10.71
CA GLN A 423 -19.46 -12.76 10.70
C GLN A 423 -18.48 -12.46 9.56
N SER A 424 -17.20 -12.35 9.90
CA SER A 424 -16.15 -11.93 8.96
C SER A 424 -15.18 -13.08 8.71
N PRO A 425 -14.82 -13.38 7.46
CA PRO A 425 -13.62 -14.16 7.16
C PRO A 425 -12.39 -13.49 7.79
N GLU A 426 -11.49 -14.28 8.37
CA GLU A 426 -10.32 -13.78 9.14
C GLU A 426 -9.47 -12.79 8.33
N ASN A 427 -9.26 -13.09 7.04
CA ASN A 427 -8.50 -12.25 6.11
C ASN A 427 -9.22 -10.97 5.66
N LEU A 428 -10.50 -10.77 6.01
CA LEU A 428 -11.35 -9.65 5.57
C LEU A 428 -11.95 -8.83 6.72
N VAL A 429 -11.57 -9.10 7.97
CA VAL A 429 -12.07 -8.38 9.16
C VAL A 429 -11.85 -6.86 9.04
N PHE A 430 -10.70 -6.45 8.52
CA PHE A 430 -10.33 -5.04 8.36
C PHE A 430 -11.33 -4.24 7.50
N LEU A 431 -12.04 -4.87 6.55
CA LEU A 431 -13.05 -4.18 5.72
C LEU A 431 -14.26 -3.75 6.57
N LYS A 432 -14.67 -4.61 7.50
CA LYS A 432 -15.72 -4.28 8.48
C LYS A 432 -15.25 -3.17 9.43
N GLU A 433 -14.03 -3.26 9.93
CA GLU A 433 -13.47 -2.23 10.82
C GLU A 433 -13.41 -0.86 10.13
N ASN A 434 -13.02 -0.83 8.85
CA ASN A 434 -13.03 0.39 8.04
C ASN A 434 -14.44 0.98 7.91
N TYR A 435 -15.46 0.17 7.61
CA TYR A 435 -16.86 0.64 7.61
C TYR A 435 -17.25 1.24 8.96
N ILE A 436 -16.98 0.52 10.05
CA ILE A 436 -17.36 0.92 11.42
C ILE A 436 -16.70 2.25 11.80
N THR A 437 -15.40 2.41 11.54
CA THR A 437 -14.70 3.67 11.82
C THR A 437 -15.31 4.84 11.04
N ASN A 438 -15.65 4.66 9.77
CA ASN A 438 -16.20 5.75 8.96
C ASN A 438 -17.63 6.11 9.37
N ILE A 439 -18.48 5.12 9.69
CA ILE A 439 -19.84 5.40 10.16
C ILE A 439 -19.84 5.99 11.57
N ASP A 440 -18.94 5.56 12.47
CA ASP A 440 -18.76 6.16 13.80
C ASP A 440 -18.37 7.65 13.65
N ASN A 441 -17.41 7.96 12.76
CA ASN A 441 -17.07 9.35 12.44
C ASN A 441 -18.26 10.17 11.89
N TYR A 442 -19.14 9.55 11.08
CA TYR A 442 -20.34 10.22 10.58
C TYR A 442 -21.34 10.49 11.71
N ILE A 443 -21.61 9.48 12.56
CA ILE A 443 -22.49 9.59 13.75
C ILE A 443 -22.02 10.71 14.67
N ASP A 444 -20.71 10.80 14.95
CA ASP A 444 -20.14 11.88 15.77
C ASP A 444 -20.41 13.28 15.20
N ASN A 445 -20.46 13.41 13.87
CA ASN A 445 -20.80 14.68 13.24
C ASN A 445 -22.31 14.94 13.21
N VAL A 446 -23.15 13.89 13.18
CA VAL A 446 -24.61 14.01 13.39
C VAL A 446 -24.93 14.45 14.82
N ASP A 447 -24.18 13.99 15.81
CA ASP A 447 -24.31 14.49 17.19
C ASP A 447 -24.00 16.00 17.27
N LYS A 448 -22.90 16.44 16.65
CA LYS A 448 -22.53 17.86 16.60
C LYS A 448 -23.54 18.72 15.83
N ILE A 449 -24.11 18.23 14.73
CA ILE A 449 -25.12 19.00 13.97
C ILE A 449 -26.42 19.13 14.78
N THR A 450 -26.76 18.10 15.58
CA THR A 450 -27.91 18.15 16.50
C THR A 450 -27.72 19.22 17.57
N GLU A 451 -26.51 19.36 18.12
CA GLU A 451 -26.16 20.42 19.07
C GLU A 451 -26.22 21.82 18.44
N VAL A 452 -25.82 21.95 17.17
CA VAL A 452 -25.93 23.18 16.39
C VAL A 452 -27.39 23.58 16.20
N CYS A 453 -28.28 22.66 15.82
CA CYS A 453 -29.72 22.93 15.72
C CYS A 453 -30.31 23.41 17.05
N ASN A 454 -29.89 22.78 18.15
CA ASN A 454 -30.25 23.20 19.51
C ASN A 454 -29.78 24.63 19.83
N SER A 455 -28.55 24.97 19.43
CA SER A 455 -27.97 26.30 19.63
C SER A 455 -28.72 27.36 18.82
N TYR A 456 -29.05 27.09 17.55
CA TYR A 456 -29.89 27.96 16.72
C TYR A 456 -31.25 28.18 17.36
N LYS A 457 -31.95 27.11 17.74
CA LYS A 457 -33.26 27.16 18.41
C LYS A 457 -33.21 28.05 19.67
N LYS A 458 -32.19 27.89 20.52
CA LYS A 458 -32.02 28.70 21.73
C LYS A 458 -31.80 30.17 21.41
N SER A 459 -30.88 30.51 20.50
CA SER A 459 -30.61 31.91 20.14
C SER A 459 -31.81 32.57 19.45
N LEU A 460 -32.53 31.85 18.58
CA LEU A 460 -33.75 32.36 17.94
C LEU A 460 -34.88 32.60 18.96
N THR A 461 -35.02 31.72 19.96
CA THR A 461 -35.98 31.91 21.07
C THR A 461 -35.64 33.15 21.89
N ASN A 462 -34.35 33.37 22.18
CA ASN A 462 -33.89 34.58 22.88
C ASN A 462 -34.12 35.85 22.05
N ILE A 463 -33.89 35.80 20.74
CA ILE A 463 -34.19 36.91 19.83
C ILE A 463 -35.68 37.25 19.88
N ARG A 464 -36.55 36.24 19.80
CA ARG A 464 -38.01 36.42 19.94
C ARG A 464 -38.40 37.05 21.27
N ALA A 465 -37.78 36.64 22.38
CA ALA A 465 -38.09 37.19 23.69
C ALA A 465 -37.62 38.65 23.81
N ASN A 466 -36.42 38.97 23.32
CA ASN A 466 -35.82 40.29 23.42
C ASN A 466 -36.44 41.31 22.45
N SER A 467 -36.98 40.87 21.30
CA SER A 467 -37.70 41.74 20.37
C SER A 467 -38.97 42.32 21.01
N LYS A 468 -39.71 41.52 21.79
CA LYS A 468 -40.93 41.94 22.49
C LYS A 468 -40.73 43.05 23.53
N ILE A 469 -39.52 43.16 24.08
CA ILE A 469 -39.17 44.14 25.11
C ILE A 469 -38.21 45.24 24.60
N ASN A 470 -37.95 45.31 23.29
CA ASN A 470 -37.04 46.27 22.66
C ASN A 470 -35.62 46.32 23.27
N ASN A 471 -35.08 45.16 23.69
CA ASN A 471 -33.73 45.07 24.26
C ASN A 471 -32.66 44.93 23.17
N PHE A 472 -32.27 46.07 22.58
CA PHE A 472 -31.32 46.13 21.46
C PHE A 472 -29.93 45.57 21.77
N TYR A 473 -29.45 45.70 23.01
CA TYR A 473 -28.12 45.20 23.39
C TYR A 473 -28.07 43.67 23.35
N ASP A 474 -29.05 43.00 23.97
CA ASP A 474 -29.09 41.54 23.99
C ASP A 474 -29.48 40.94 22.62
N LEU A 475 -30.26 41.65 21.81
CA LEU A 475 -30.52 41.27 20.41
C LEU A 475 -29.22 41.20 19.60
N LYS A 476 -28.37 42.23 19.68
CA LYS A 476 -27.07 42.24 18.98
C LYS A 476 -26.19 41.06 19.41
N LYS A 477 -26.16 40.78 20.71
CA LYS A 477 -25.37 39.66 21.27
C LYS A 477 -25.85 38.30 20.77
N GLU A 478 -27.15 38.08 20.64
CA GLU A 478 -27.68 36.82 20.08
C GLU A 478 -27.41 36.69 18.57
N LEU A 479 -27.43 37.79 17.81
CA LEU A 479 -27.05 37.78 16.39
C LEU A 479 -25.56 37.43 16.19
N GLU A 480 -24.66 37.92 17.05
CA GLU A 480 -23.24 37.54 17.04
C GLU A 480 -23.03 36.05 17.35
N LYS A 481 -23.84 35.48 18.26
CA LYS A 481 -23.85 34.03 18.51
C LYS A 481 -24.29 33.24 17.28
N ILE A 482 -25.33 33.69 16.57
CA ILE A 482 -25.80 33.04 15.33
C ILE A 482 -24.67 32.94 14.29
N SER A 483 -23.90 34.01 14.08
CA SER A 483 -22.76 33.98 13.16
C SER A 483 -21.67 33.00 13.60
N THR A 484 -21.48 32.82 14.91
CA THR A 484 -20.53 31.82 15.44
C THR A 484 -21.04 30.40 15.24
N ILE A 485 -22.34 30.15 15.45
CA ILE A 485 -22.99 28.87 15.21
C ILE A 485 -22.88 28.48 13.72
N GLU A 486 -23.06 29.43 12.81
CA GLU A 486 -22.93 29.22 11.36
C GLU A 486 -21.53 28.75 10.94
N LYS A 487 -20.47 29.34 11.50
CA LYS A 487 -19.09 28.88 11.25
C LYS A 487 -18.87 27.45 11.71
N THR A 488 -19.42 27.09 12.87
CA THR A 488 -19.37 25.72 13.40
C THR A 488 -20.10 24.74 12.50
N PHE A 489 -21.31 25.10 12.04
CA PHE A 489 -22.09 24.33 11.08
C PHE A 489 -21.31 24.02 9.79
N LEU A 490 -20.69 25.03 9.18
CA LEU A 490 -19.91 24.87 7.94
C LEU A 490 -18.73 23.90 8.11
N ASN A 491 -18.08 23.89 9.27
CA ASN A 491 -17.00 22.94 9.55
C ASN A 491 -17.52 21.51 9.74
N ILE A 492 -18.65 21.33 10.43
CA ILE A 492 -19.29 20.01 10.61
C ILE A 492 -19.75 19.46 9.26
N ASN A 493 -20.35 20.28 8.40
CA ASN A 493 -20.80 19.87 7.07
C ASN A 493 -19.64 19.31 6.22
N LYS A 494 -18.48 19.98 6.22
CA LYS A 494 -17.28 19.47 5.54
C LYS A 494 -16.80 18.12 6.10
N ASN A 495 -17.02 17.84 7.38
CA ASN A 495 -16.63 16.57 7.98
C ASN A 495 -17.64 15.45 7.65
N LEU A 496 -18.94 15.77 7.58
CA LEU A 496 -19.97 14.84 7.08
C LEU A 496 -19.67 14.40 5.64
N GLU A 497 -19.37 15.36 4.75
CA GLU A 497 -18.99 15.09 3.35
C GLU A 497 -17.76 14.18 3.25
N LYS A 498 -16.74 14.40 4.08
CA LYS A 498 -15.54 13.54 4.13
C LYS A 498 -15.87 12.12 4.59
N SER A 499 -16.71 11.97 5.61
CA SER A 499 -17.13 10.65 6.09
C SER A 499 -17.94 9.89 5.02
N GLU A 500 -18.82 10.57 4.28
CA GLU A 500 -19.54 10.00 3.14
C GLU A 500 -18.59 9.59 2.02
N GLN A 501 -17.60 10.42 1.68
CA GLN A 501 -16.57 10.09 0.69
C GLN A 501 -15.77 8.84 1.09
N SER A 502 -15.42 8.69 2.38
CA SER A 502 -14.72 7.51 2.88
C SER A 502 -15.55 6.21 2.74
N ILE A 503 -16.84 6.25 3.05
CA ILE A 503 -17.73 5.09 2.84
C ILE A 503 -17.92 4.81 1.35
N GLY A 504 -17.98 5.84 0.51
CA GLY A 504 -18.01 5.69 -0.95
C GLY A 504 -16.78 5.02 -1.51
N LYS A 505 -15.60 5.44 -1.03
CA LYS A 505 -14.33 4.81 -1.40
C LYS A 505 -14.30 3.34 -1.00
N LEU A 506 -14.77 3.00 0.20
CA LEU A 506 -14.91 1.60 0.63
C LEU A 506 -15.87 0.82 -0.28
N MET A 507 -17.02 1.40 -0.66
CA MET A 507 -17.99 0.75 -1.56
C MET A 507 -17.40 0.49 -2.96
N GLU A 508 -16.62 1.43 -3.49
CA GLU A 508 -15.88 1.27 -4.75
C GLU A 508 -14.86 0.12 -4.63
N ASP A 509 -14.05 0.11 -3.57
CA ASP A 509 -13.04 -0.92 -3.35
C ASP A 509 -13.68 -2.31 -3.18
N LEU A 510 -14.79 -2.41 -2.44
CA LEU A 510 -15.57 -3.65 -2.32
C LEU A 510 -16.12 -4.13 -3.67
N SER A 511 -16.58 -3.20 -4.51
CA SER A 511 -17.07 -3.53 -5.86
C SER A 511 -15.95 -4.05 -6.75
N ASN A 512 -14.76 -3.45 -6.68
CA ASN A 512 -13.57 -3.92 -7.40
C ASN A 512 -13.11 -5.30 -6.92
N ILE A 513 -13.20 -5.56 -5.61
CA ILE A 513 -12.94 -6.89 -5.03
C ILE A 513 -13.95 -7.89 -5.57
N ARG A 514 -15.26 -7.59 -5.51
CA ARG A 514 -16.33 -8.46 -6.02
C ARG A 514 -16.11 -8.82 -7.48
N ASN A 515 -15.82 -7.84 -8.34
CA ASN A 515 -15.56 -8.09 -9.76
C ASN A 515 -14.32 -8.97 -10.00
N SER A 516 -13.37 -8.99 -9.05
CA SER A 516 -12.18 -9.85 -9.12
C SER A 516 -12.44 -11.26 -8.58
N MET A 517 -13.59 -11.49 -7.93
CA MET A 517 -14.03 -12.80 -7.44
C MET A 517 -14.86 -13.60 -8.45
N GLU A 518 -15.33 -12.93 -9.51
CA GLU A 518 -16.05 -13.48 -10.67
C GLU A 518 -15.06 -13.94 -11.74
#